data_AF-A0A3S2UD08-F1
#
_entry.id   AF-A0A3S2UD08-F1
#
_cell.length_a   1.000
_cell.length_b   1.000
_cell.length_c   1.000
_cell.angle_alpha   90.00
_cell.angle_beta   90.00
_cell.angle_gamma   90.00
#
_symmetry.space_group_name_H-M   'P 1'
#
loop_
_entity.id
_entity.type
_entity.pdbx_description
1 polymer ?
#
loop_
_entity_poly.entity_id
_entity_poly.type
_entity_poly.pdbx_seq_one_letter_code
_entity_poly.pdbx_strand_id
1 'polypeptide(L)'
;MNRATEYTLSMVAAILLTIAWVIGAIIAFVLGFEPVTDNTSMFFFYYLFTYSLLSLPLVILIWVSTFKIKKNSQKWGIFTLVMGVLYTFSVYVVPGVLLLISGILMVTKNNRDKTTFQS
;
A
#
# COMPACT_ATOMS: atom_id res chain seq x y z
N MET A 1 -5.98 14.17 -18.25
CA MET A 1 -5.65 14.12 -16.81
C MET A 1 -4.14 14.17 -16.60
N ASN A 2 -3.67 15.05 -15.72
CA ASN A 2 -2.25 15.33 -15.55
C ASN A 2 -1.57 14.22 -14.74
N ARG A 3 -0.36 13.78 -15.12
CA ARG A 3 0.39 12.71 -14.43
C ARG A 3 0.67 13.04 -12.96
N ALA A 4 0.65 14.33 -12.62
CA ALA A 4 0.71 14.82 -11.27
C ALA A 4 -0.40 14.24 -10.38
N THR A 5 -1.63 14.09 -10.88
CA THR A 5 -2.76 13.58 -10.08
C THR A 5 -2.57 12.11 -9.69
N GLU A 6 -2.13 11.26 -10.62
CA GLU A 6 -1.85 9.82 -10.39
C GLU A 6 -0.78 9.64 -9.31
N TYR A 7 0.31 10.42 -9.42
CA TYR A 7 1.42 10.43 -8.49
C TYR A 7 1.02 10.94 -7.11
N THR A 8 0.33 12.08 -7.03
CA THR A 8 -0.13 12.65 -5.75
C THR A 8 -1.06 11.68 -5.02
N LEU A 9 -1.97 11.00 -5.75
CA LEU A 9 -2.89 10.04 -5.14
C LEU A 9 -2.15 8.82 -4.57
N SER A 10 -1.17 8.28 -5.31
CA SER A 10 -0.31 7.19 -4.81
C SER A 10 0.55 7.63 -3.63
N MET A 11 1.04 8.87 -3.63
CA MET A 11 1.87 9.41 -2.56
C MET A 11 1.07 9.60 -1.27
N VAL A 12 -0.14 10.15 -1.36
CA VAL A 12 -1.06 10.26 -0.21
C VAL A 12 -1.39 8.86 0.32
N ALA A 13 -1.64 7.89 -0.56
CA ALA A 13 -1.92 6.52 -0.15
C ALA A 13 -0.73 5.87 0.60
N ALA A 14 0.49 6.04 0.09
CA ALA A 14 1.70 5.52 0.71
C ALA A 14 1.95 6.16 2.09
N ILE A 15 1.73 7.48 2.23
CA ILE A 15 1.85 8.20 3.50
C ILE A 15 0.83 7.67 4.51
N LEU A 16 -0.45 7.60 4.12
CA LEU A 16 -1.52 7.09 4.99
C LEU A 16 -1.27 5.64 5.42
N LEU A 17 -0.82 4.79 4.50
CA LEU A 17 -0.46 3.40 4.81
C LEU A 17 0.70 3.35 5.81
N THR A 18 1.73 4.18 5.62
CA THR A 18 2.88 4.22 6.53
C THR A 18 2.46 4.68 7.92
N ILE A 19 1.60 5.70 8.04
CA ILE A 19 1.07 6.17 9.33
C ILE A 19 0.29 5.05 10.02
N ALA A 20 -0.63 4.40 9.31
CA ALA A 20 -1.44 3.32 9.87
C ALA A 20 -0.59 2.10 10.27
N TRP A 21 0.46 1.80 9.50
CA TRP A 21 1.44 0.76 9.85
C TRP A 21 2.23 1.13 11.11
N VAL A 22 2.71 2.37 11.23
CA VAL A 22 3.43 2.85 12.43
C VAL A 22 2.55 2.77 13.67
N ILE A 23 1.28 3.17 13.58
CA ILE A 23 0.31 3.04 14.69
C ILE A 23 0.17 1.57 15.10
N GLY A 24 0.01 0.66 14.13
CA GLY A 24 -0.06 -0.78 14.40
C GLY A 24 1.21 -1.33 15.06
N ALA A 25 2.38 -0.87 14.62
CA ALA A 25 3.66 -1.24 15.21
C ALA A 25 3.80 -0.74 16.66
N ILE A 26 3.35 0.49 16.96
CA ILE A 26 3.34 1.03 18.32
C ILE A 26 2.42 0.19 19.22
N ILE A 27 1.22 -0.16 18.74
CA ILE A 27 0.29 -1.02 19.50
C ILE A 27 0.93 -2.38 19.78
N ALA A 28 1.51 -3.01 18.76
CA ALA A 28 2.21 -4.29 18.92
C ALA A 28 3.37 -4.20 19.93
N PHE A 29 4.10 -3.07 19.91
CA PHE A 29 5.19 -2.82 20.86
C PHE A 29 4.67 -2.68 22.28
N VAL A 30 3.61 -1.88 22.52
CA VAL A 30 3.00 -1.70 23.85
C VAL A 30 2.46 -3.02 24.41
N LEU A 31 1.76 -3.81 23.59
CA LEU A 31 1.28 -5.14 23.97
C LEU A 31 2.42 -6.12 24.32
N GLY A 32 3.64 -5.88 23.81
CA GLY A 32 4.82 -6.68 24.15
C GLY A 32 5.38 -6.43 25.55
N PHE A 33 5.01 -5.31 26.19
CA PHE A 33 5.42 -5.00 27.57
C PHE A 33 4.36 -5.37 28.60
N GLU A 34 3.16 -5.76 28.16
CA GLU A 34 2.16 -6.26 29.10
C GLU A 34 2.56 -7.65 29.60
N PRO A 35 2.44 -7.91 30.92
CA PRO A 35 2.71 -9.24 31.45
C PRO A 35 1.74 -10.23 30.81
N VAL A 36 2.30 -11.26 30.19
CA VAL A 36 1.52 -12.33 29.54
C VAL A 36 0.72 -13.05 30.63
N THR A 37 -0.58 -12.74 30.70
CA THR A 37 -1.48 -13.31 31.70
C THR A 37 -2.16 -14.59 31.21
N ASP A 38 -2.18 -14.81 29.89
CA ASP A 38 -2.83 -15.96 29.25
C ASP A 38 -2.19 -16.31 27.89
N ASN A 39 -2.44 -17.53 27.39
CA ASN A 39 -1.92 -17.96 26.07
C ASN A 39 -2.46 -17.09 24.91
N THR A 40 -3.62 -16.46 25.09
CA THR A 40 -4.26 -15.61 24.07
C THR A 40 -3.48 -14.33 23.85
N SER A 41 -3.08 -13.62 24.92
CA SER A 41 -2.26 -12.41 24.82
C SER A 41 -0.92 -12.69 24.15
N MET A 42 -0.29 -13.82 24.47
CA MET A 42 0.95 -14.25 23.82
C MET A 42 0.77 -14.48 22.31
N PHE A 43 -0.32 -15.14 21.90
CA PHE A 43 -0.64 -15.36 20.48
C PHE A 43 -0.86 -14.04 19.73
N PHE A 44 -1.62 -13.10 20.32
CA PHE A 44 -1.86 -11.79 19.71
C PHE A 44 -0.57 -10.98 19.52
N PHE A 45 0.34 -11.01 20.50
CA PHE A 45 1.65 -10.35 20.38
C PHE A 45 2.47 -10.94 19.22
N TYR A 46 2.66 -12.26 19.17
CA TYR A 46 3.42 -12.89 18.08
C TYR A 46 2.78 -12.67 16.71
N TYR A 47 1.44 -12.71 16.63
CA TYR A 47 0.71 -12.44 15.40
C TYR A 47 0.97 -11.00 14.91
N LEU A 48 0.78 -10.00 15.76
CA LEU A 48 0.98 -8.59 15.40
C LEU A 48 2.45 -8.28 15.10
N PHE A 49 3.37 -8.84 15.86
CA PHE A 49 4.81 -8.68 15.65
C PHE A 49 5.24 -9.25 14.29
N THR A 50 4.86 -10.50 14.01
CA THR A 50 5.19 -11.16 12.73
C THR A 50 4.53 -10.45 11.55
N TYR A 51 3.28 -10.02 11.71
CA TYR A 51 2.56 -9.24 10.70
C TYR A 51 3.25 -7.90 10.39
N SER A 52 3.69 -7.18 11.42
CA SER A 52 4.42 -5.92 11.27
C SER A 52 5.76 -6.12 10.54
N LEU A 53 6.47 -7.20 10.87
CA LEU A 53 7.76 -7.54 10.25
C LEU A 53 7.61 -7.94 8.77
N LEU A 54 6.60 -8.74 8.44
CA LEU A 54 6.30 -9.15 7.06
C LEU A 54 5.76 -8.01 6.20
N SER A 55 5.07 -7.04 6.79
CA SER A 55 4.52 -5.89 6.06
C SER A 55 5.57 -4.83 5.73
N LEU A 56 6.71 -4.81 6.42
CA LEU A 56 7.80 -3.86 6.18
C LEU A 56 8.33 -3.86 4.72
N PRO A 57 8.72 -5.01 4.11
CA PRO A 57 9.13 -5.03 2.71
C PRO A 57 8.01 -4.62 1.75
N LEU A 58 6.74 -4.92 2.08
CA LEU A 58 5.58 -4.53 1.27
C LEU A 58 5.37 -3.01 1.26
N VAL A 59 5.50 -2.36 2.42
CA VAL A 59 5.44 -0.90 2.54
C VAL A 59 6.57 -0.25 1.73
N ILE A 60 7.79 -0.78 1.79
CA ILE A 60 8.92 -0.29 0.97
C ILE A 60 8.60 -0.42 -0.53
N LEU A 61 8.05 -1.56 -0.97
CA LEU A 61 7.70 -1.75 -2.38
C LEU A 61 6.60 -0.78 -2.85
N ILE A 62 5.65 -0.41 -1.99
CA ILE A 62 4.64 0.62 -2.30
C ILE A 62 5.26 2.01 -2.45
N TRP A 63 6.25 2.34 -1.62
CA TRP A 63 7.02 3.57 -1.79
C TRP A 63 7.78 3.57 -3.12
N VAL A 64 8.45 2.47 -3.46
CA VAL A 64 9.14 2.32 -4.74
C VAL A 64 8.17 2.44 -5.91
N SER A 65 6.99 1.79 -5.84
CA SER A 65 5.98 1.86 -6.90
C SER A 65 5.46 3.29 -7.08
N THR A 66 5.23 4.01 -5.98
CA THR A 66 4.82 5.42 -5.99
C THR A 66 5.81 6.31 -6.76
N PHE A 67 7.11 6.16 -6.52
CA PHE A 67 8.12 6.91 -7.29
C PHE A 67 8.25 6.44 -8.74
N LYS A 68 7.99 5.16 -9.02
CA LYS A 68 8.02 4.61 -10.38
C LYS A 68 6.80 5.01 -11.22
N ILE A 69 5.66 5.34 -10.61
CA ILE A 69 4.49 5.92 -11.28
C ILE A 69 4.87 7.23 -12.00
N LYS A 70 5.70 8.07 -11.35
CA LYS A 70 6.21 9.32 -11.96
C LYS A 70 7.00 9.08 -13.27
N LYS A 71 7.63 7.90 -13.42
CA LYS A 71 8.45 7.53 -14.59
C LYS A 71 7.69 6.72 -15.65
N ASN A 72 6.35 6.65 -15.59
CA ASN A 72 5.49 5.94 -16.56
C ASN A 72 5.84 4.45 -16.76
N SER A 73 6.12 3.73 -15.68
CA SER A 73 6.43 2.30 -15.78
C SER A 73 5.18 1.42 -15.65
N GLN A 74 4.70 0.89 -16.78
CA GLN A 74 3.46 0.09 -16.86
C GLN A 74 3.40 -1.06 -15.84
N LYS A 75 4.53 -1.78 -15.64
CA LYS A 75 4.61 -2.91 -14.70
C LYS A 75 4.35 -2.49 -13.25
N TRP A 76 4.76 -1.28 -12.88
CA TRP A 76 4.55 -0.74 -11.54
C TRP A 76 3.12 -0.25 -11.33
N GLY A 77 2.43 0.22 -12.37
CA GLY A 77 1.00 0.54 -12.29
C GLY A 77 0.13 -0.67 -11.99
N ILE A 78 0.45 -1.82 -12.61
CA ILE A 78 -0.23 -3.10 -12.32
C ILE A 78 0.06 -3.55 -10.89
N PHE A 79 1.32 -3.45 -10.44
CA PHE A 79 1.67 -3.74 -9.05
C PHE A 79 0.86 -2.89 -8.06
N THR A 80 0.80 -1.57 -8.28
CA THR A 80 0.01 -0.66 -7.43
C THR A 80 -1.48 -1.00 -7.43
N LEU A 81 -2.03 -1.44 -8.58
CA LEU A 81 -3.42 -1.89 -8.67
C LEU A 81 -3.66 -3.17 -7.84
N VAL A 82 -2.80 -4.19 -8.00
CA VAL A 82 -2.90 -5.44 -7.24
C VAL A 82 -2.77 -5.18 -5.74
N MET A 83 -1.80 -4.36 -5.33
CA MET A 83 -1.65 -3.95 -3.94
C MET A 83 -2.87 -3.17 -3.45
N GLY A 84 -3.41 -2.26 -4.24
CA GLY A 84 -4.62 -1.52 -3.90
C GLY A 84 -5.82 -2.43 -3.62
N VAL A 85 -6.04 -3.46 -4.44
CA VAL A 85 -7.07 -4.48 -4.19
C VAL A 85 -6.82 -5.20 -2.86
N LEU A 86 -5.59 -5.67 -2.65
CA LEU A 86 -5.20 -6.43 -1.46
C LEU A 86 -5.37 -5.61 -0.16
N TYR A 87 -5.01 -4.32 -0.18
CA TYR A 87 -5.17 -3.42 0.96
C TYR A 87 -6.61 -2.92 1.16
N THR A 88 -7.44 -2.88 0.10
CA THR A 88 -8.86 -2.51 0.22
C THR A 88 -9.66 -3.54 1.03
N PHE A 89 -9.28 -4.82 0.94
CA PHE A 89 -9.87 -5.90 1.75
C PHE A 89 -9.23 -6.07 3.14
N SER A 90 -8.30 -5.18 3.51
CA SER A 90 -7.60 -5.20 4.79
C SER A 90 -8.05 -4.04 5.70
N VAL A 91 -7.50 -3.96 6.91
CA VAL A 91 -7.72 -2.85 7.86
C VAL A 91 -7.32 -1.49 7.25
N TYR A 92 -6.48 -1.51 6.22
CA TYR A 92 -5.98 -0.34 5.50
C TYR A 92 -6.84 0.05 4.28
N VAL A 93 -8.18 0.07 4.45
CA VAL A 93 -9.14 0.31 3.36
C VAL A 93 -8.88 1.64 2.65
N VAL A 94 -8.73 2.74 3.39
CA VAL A 94 -8.57 4.09 2.82
C VAL A 94 -7.34 4.21 1.90
N PRO A 95 -6.11 3.85 2.34
CA PRO A 95 -4.97 3.84 1.44
C PRO A 95 -5.10 2.78 0.34
N GLY A 96 -5.77 1.65 0.58
CA GLY A 96 -6.05 0.64 -0.45
C GLY A 96 -6.86 1.19 -1.63
N VAL A 97 -7.96 1.90 -1.34
CA VAL A 97 -8.81 2.53 -2.37
C VAL A 97 -8.04 3.57 -3.17
N LEU A 98 -7.21 4.38 -2.52
CA LEU A 98 -6.38 5.38 -3.20
C LEU A 98 -5.33 4.73 -4.12
N LEU A 99 -4.65 3.66 -3.68
CA LEU A 99 -3.73 2.90 -4.53
C LEU A 99 -4.47 2.28 -5.73
N LEU A 100 -5.67 1.76 -5.51
CA LEU A 100 -6.49 1.14 -6.56
C LEU A 100 -6.89 2.16 -7.63
N ILE A 101 -7.38 3.34 -7.23
CA ILE A 101 -7.73 4.42 -8.16
C ILE A 101 -6.48 4.88 -8.93
N SER A 102 -5.35 5.09 -8.25
CA SER A 102 -4.09 5.47 -8.90
C SER A 102 -3.63 4.43 -9.93
N GLY A 103 -3.70 3.14 -9.58
CA GLY A 103 -3.37 2.03 -10.47
C GLY A 103 -4.26 1.95 -11.71
N ILE A 104 -5.58 2.05 -11.54
CA ILE A 104 -6.55 2.03 -12.65
C ILE A 104 -6.29 3.18 -13.64
N LEU A 105 -6.08 4.39 -13.12
CA LEU A 105 -5.81 5.57 -13.94
C LEU A 105 -4.54 5.41 -14.78
N MET A 106 -3.50 4.81 -14.20
CA MET A 106 -2.25 4.56 -14.90
C MET A 106 -2.39 3.52 -16.01
N VAL A 107 -3.12 2.42 -15.74
CA VAL A 107 -3.33 1.32 -16.71
C VAL A 107 -4.21 1.77 -17.88
N THR A 108 -5.32 2.48 -17.59
CA THR A 108 -6.26 2.95 -18.63
C THR A 108 -5.66 3.99 -19.56
N LYS A 109 -4.83 4.90 -19.03
CA LYS A 109 -4.15 5.92 -19.84
C LYS A 109 -3.13 5.32 -20.81
N ASN A 110 -2.37 4.33 -20.37
CA ASN A 110 -1.37 3.69 -21.22
C ASN A 110 -2.02 2.89 -22.37
N ASN A 111 -3.24 2.39 -22.18
CA ASN A 111 -4.02 1.77 -23.26
C ASN A 111 -4.51 2.80 -24.28
N ARG A 112 -4.93 4.01 -23.84
CA ARG A 112 -5.26 5.11 -24.77
C ARG A 112 -4.06 5.52 -25.62
N ASP A 113 -2.90 5.74 -25.00
CA ASP A 113 -1.71 6.16 -25.73
C ASP A 113 -1.33 5.15 -26.82
N LYS A 114 -1.46 3.84 -26.57
CA LYS A 114 -1.17 2.79 -27.57
C LYS A 114 -2.18 2.75 -28.72
N THR A 115 -3.46 3.02 -28.47
CA THR A 115 -4.49 3.02 -29.52
C THR A 115 -4.37 4.20 -30.49
N THR A 116 -3.87 5.35 -30.04
CA THR A 116 -3.69 6.54 -30.89
C THR A 116 -2.51 6.43 -31.87
N PHE A 117 -1.53 5.55 -31.60
CA PHE A 117 -0.40 5.31 -32.51
C PHE A 117 -0.67 4.18 -33.53
N GLN A 118 -1.87 3.59 -33.51
CA GLN A 118 -2.29 2.56 -34.48
C GLN A 118 -3.39 3.02 -35.45
N SER A 119 -3.78 4.30 -35.39
CA SER A 119 -4.69 4.96 -36.36
C SER A 119 -3.94 6.02 -37.16
#